data_AF-A0A948DG96-F1
#
_entry.id   AF-A0A948DG96-F1
#
_cell.length_a   1.000
_cell.length_b   1.000
_cell.length_c   1.000
_cell.angle_alpha   90.00
_cell.angle_beta   90.00
_cell.angle_gamma   90.00
#
_symmetry.space_group_name_H-M   'P 1'
#
loop_
_entity.id
_entity.type
_entity.pdbx_description
1 polymer ?
#
loop_
_entity_poly.entity_id
_entity_poly.type
_entity_poly.pdbx_seq_one_letter_code
_entity_poly.pdbx_strand_id
1 'polypeptide(L)'
;MSLTMYIDELGESSPKRYKNSSYFILTGCVMNDDNKRDLMNNLDHIKFKFWDTTEIILHSKLIGRKEKEFEIFKNNISLFKSFTQNLADFFRHCPMYLLSVAVDQQVAFRNNWDQRTVIIEPIRK
;
A
#
# COMPACT_ATOMS: atom_id res chain seq x y z
N MET A 1 6.59 -10.63 -21.45
CA MET A 1 6.00 -9.68 -20.50
C MET A 1 5.61 -10.47 -19.26
N SER A 2 6.33 -10.28 -18.15
CA SER A 2 6.08 -10.97 -16.88
C SER A 2 5.43 -9.98 -15.93
N LEU A 3 4.38 -10.43 -15.21
CA LEU A 3 3.66 -9.61 -14.25
C LEU A 3 3.95 -10.15 -12.85
N THR A 4 4.36 -9.27 -11.94
CA THR A 4 4.48 -9.59 -10.52
C THR A 4 3.35 -8.92 -9.75
N MET A 5 2.71 -9.68 -8.86
CA MET A 5 1.70 -9.18 -7.93
C MET A 5 2.25 -9.19 -6.50
N TYR A 6 2.09 -8.08 -5.80
CA TYR A 6 2.35 -7.95 -4.36
C TYR A 6 1.02 -7.78 -3.67
N ILE A 7 0.80 -8.49 -2.57
CA ILE A 7 -0.48 -8.49 -1.85
C ILE A 7 -0.22 -8.01 -0.43
N ASP A 8 -1.06 -7.10 0.04
CA ASP A 8 -1.08 -6.67 1.43
C ASP A 8 -2.53 -6.50 1.92
N GLU A 9 -2.71 -6.55 3.23
CA GLU A 9 -4.01 -6.56 3.89
C GLU A 9 -4.14 -5.45 4.92
N LEU A 10 -5.38 -4.97 5.07
CA LEU A 10 -5.76 -4.03 6.12
C LEU A 10 -6.96 -4.58 6.89
N GLY A 11 -6.84 -4.55 8.22
CA GLY A 11 -7.85 -5.07 9.13
C GLY A 11 -7.57 -6.52 9.52
N GLU A 12 -8.52 -7.12 10.23
CA GLU A 12 -8.37 -8.48 10.73
C GLU A 12 -9.22 -9.46 9.93
N SER A 13 -8.70 -10.64 9.61
CA SER A 13 -9.40 -11.59 8.74
C SER A 13 -10.63 -12.27 9.35
N SER A 14 -10.90 -12.06 10.65
CA SER A 14 -12.00 -12.74 11.37
C SER A 14 -13.27 -11.88 11.42
N PRO A 15 -14.37 -12.27 10.76
CA PRO A 15 -15.63 -11.50 10.78
C PRO A 15 -16.19 -11.25 12.18
N LYS A 16 -15.87 -12.11 13.15
CA LYS A 16 -16.27 -11.94 14.57
C LYS A 16 -15.74 -10.64 15.18
N ARG A 17 -14.67 -10.08 14.61
CA ARG A 17 -14.03 -8.85 15.07
C ARG A 17 -14.48 -7.61 14.31
N TYR A 18 -15.65 -7.66 13.66
CA TYR A 18 -16.25 -6.52 12.95
C TYR A 18 -16.39 -5.24 13.80
N LYS A 19 -16.47 -5.35 15.14
CA LYS A 19 -16.51 -4.19 16.04
C LYS A 19 -15.15 -3.48 16.17
N ASN A 20 -14.05 -4.20 15.98
CA ASN A 20 -12.69 -3.68 16.02
C ASN A 20 -12.21 -3.27 14.63
N SER A 21 -12.65 -3.98 13.60
CA SER A 21 -12.30 -3.77 12.20
C SER A 21 -13.52 -4.04 11.34
N SER A 22 -14.27 -2.99 10.97
CA SER A 22 -15.51 -3.14 10.20
C SER A 22 -15.28 -3.69 8.79
N TYR A 23 -14.07 -3.49 8.26
CA TYR A 23 -13.68 -3.94 6.93
C TYR A 23 -12.41 -4.76 6.99
N PHE A 24 -12.41 -5.88 6.28
CA PHE A 24 -11.17 -6.54 5.85
C PHE A 24 -10.91 -6.15 4.40
N ILE A 25 -9.74 -5.59 4.11
CA ILE A 25 -9.38 -5.14 2.77
C ILE A 25 -8.13 -5.89 2.35
N LEU A 26 -8.18 -6.55 1.19
CA LEU A 26 -7.03 -7.13 0.52
C LEU A 26 -6.72 -6.28 -0.70
N THR A 27 -5.47 -5.82 -0.82
CA THR A 27 -5.03 -5.04 -1.99
C THR A 27 -3.86 -5.73 -2.66
N GLY A 28 -4.02 -6.02 -3.94
CA GLY A 28 -2.98 -6.45 -4.85
C GLY A 28 -2.43 -5.27 -5.65
N CYS A 29 -1.11 -5.14 -5.68
CA CYS A 29 -0.38 -4.28 -6.59
C CYS A 29 0.23 -5.14 -7.70
N VAL A 30 -0.15 -4.89 -8.96
CA VAL A 30 0.39 -5.59 -10.12
C VAL A 30 1.29 -4.65 -10.90
N MET A 31 2.49 -5.13 -11.23
CA MET A 31 3.46 -4.39 -12.04
C MET A 31 4.06 -5.29 -13.12
N ASN A 32 4.41 -4.69 -14.27
CA ASN A 32 5.27 -5.35 -15.23
C ASN A 32 6.71 -5.36 -14.70
N ASP A 33 7.36 -6.52 -14.76
CA ASP A 33 8.75 -6.68 -14.34
C ASP A 33 9.70 -5.81 -15.15
N ASP A 34 9.39 -5.55 -16.42
CA ASP A 34 10.19 -4.66 -17.28
C ASP A 34 10.26 -3.23 -16.70
N ASN A 35 9.16 -2.76 -16.09
CA ASN A 35 9.06 -1.43 -15.49
C ASN A 35 9.61 -1.38 -14.04
N LYS A 36 9.79 -2.56 -13.41
CA LYS A 36 10.18 -2.64 -12.00
C LYS A 36 11.54 -2.01 -11.75
N ARG A 37 12.51 -2.25 -12.63
CA ARG A 37 13.85 -1.70 -12.48
C ARG A 37 13.85 -0.17 -12.51
N ASP A 38 13.17 0.41 -13.48
CA ASP A 38 13.09 1.87 -13.63
C ASP A 38 12.35 2.51 -12.45
N LEU A 39 11.31 1.83 -11.93
CA LEU A 39 10.63 2.27 -10.73
C LEU A 39 11.52 2.26 -9.48
N MET A 40 12.31 1.21 -9.29
CA MET A 40 13.26 1.14 -8.17
C MET A 40 14.30 2.26 -8.30
N ASN A 41 14.88 2.45 -9.48
CA ASN A 41 15.85 3.52 -9.73
C ASN A 41 15.27 4.91 -9.46
N ASN A 42 14.04 5.17 -9.92
CA ASN A 42 13.36 6.45 -9.68
C ASN A 42 13.09 6.69 -8.20
N LEU A 43 12.70 5.65 -7.46
CA LEU A 43 12.49 5.75 -6.02
C LEU A 43 13.81 5.98 -5.28
N ASP A 44 14.89 5.32 -5.70
CA ASP A 44 16.22 5.46 -5.11
C ASP A 44 16.80 6.86 -5.36
N HIS A 45 16.55 7.47 -6.52
CA HIS A 45 16.89 8.89 -6.75
C HIS A 45 16.18 9.82 -5.74
N ILE A 46 14.92 9.53 -5.39
CA ILE A 46 14.21 10.29 -4.36
C ILE A 46 14.89 10.07 -3.01
N LYS A 47 15.17 8.84 -2.61
CA LYS A 47 15.84 8.56 -1.32
C LYS A 47 17.20 9.25 -1.23
N PHE A 48 18.02 9.12 -2.27
CA PHE A 48 19.34 9.74 -2.31
C PHE A 48 19.28 11.27 -2.21
N LYS A 49 18.31 11.91 -2.89
CA LYS A 49 18.12 13.37 -2.81
C LYS A 49 17.86 13.90 -1.39
N PHE A 50 17.21 13.12 -0.52
CA PHE A 50 16.83 13.59 0.82
C PHE A 50 17.72 13.03 1.94
N TRP A 51 18.37 11.88 1.74
CA TRP A 51 19.15 11.20 2.77
C TRP A 51 20.59 10.86 2.37
N ASP A 52 21.00 11.12 1.12
CA ASP A 52 22.31 10.74 0.57
C ASP A 52 22.57 9.22 0.62
N THR A 53 21.49 8.43 0.69
CA THR A 53 21.52 6.96 0.71
C THR A 53 20.20 6.37 0.18
N THR A 54 20.25 5.14 -0.32
CA THR A 54 19.11 4.37 -0.85
C THR A 54 18.52 3.38 0.15
N GLU A 55 19.15 3.22 1.32
CA GLU A 55 18.78 2.25 2.35
C GLU A 55 17.53 2.62 3.16
N ILE A 56 16.97 3.82 2.91
CA ILE A 56 15.80 4.31 3.64
C ILE A 56 14.54 3.55 3.23
N ILE A 57 13.89 2.92 4.21
CA ILE A 57 12.60 2.25 4.01
C ILE A 57 11.46 3.24 4.28
N LEU A 58 10.65 3.49 3.25
CA LEU A 58 9.57 4.48 3.27
C LEU A 58 8.29 3.96 3.94
N HIS A 59 8.31 3.85 5.26
CA HIS A 59 7.12 3.50 6.04
C HIS A 59 6.20 4.71 6.23
N SER A 60 4.96 4.63 5.75
CA SER A 60 3.95 5.70 5.84
C SER A 60 3.76 6.24 7.26
N LYS A 61 3.78 5.36 8.27
CA LYS A 61 3.70 5.73 9.70
C LYS A 61 4.86 6.61 10.15
N LEU A 62 6.09 6.25 9.77
CA LEU A 62 7.30 6.99 10.17
C LEU A 62 7.35 8.34 9.44
N ILE A 63 6.97 8.38 8.16
CA ILE A 63 6.84 9.61 7.37
C ILE A 63 5.82 10.56 8.03
N GLY A 64 4.62 10.06 8.34
CA GLY A 64 3.54 10.86 8.90
C GLY A 64 3.87 11.44 10.28
N ARG A 65 4.60 10.67 11.11
CA ARG A 65 5.05 11.11 12.44
C ARG A 65 6.39 11.84 12.43
N LYS A 66 7.11 11.83 11.30
CA LYS A 66 8.46 12.36 11.13
C LYS A 66 9.44 11.77 12.14
N GLU A 67 9.38 10.45 12.32
CA GLU A 67 10.23 9.70 13.26
C GLU A 67 11.47 9.12 12.56
N LYS A 68 12.53 8.82 13.33
CA LYS A 68 13.78 8.20 12.85
C LYS A 68 14.43 8.98 11.70
N GLU A 69 14.64 8.35 10.54
CA GLU A 69 15.27 8.97 9.36
C GLU A 69 14.46 10.18 8.85
N PHE A 70 13.16 10.23 9.15
CA PHE A 70 12.26 11.31 8.73
C PHE A 70 12.29 12.54 9.66
N GLU A 71 13.12 12.54 10.71
CA GLU A 71 13.27 13.68 11.61
C GLU A 71 13.79 14.95 10.93
N ILE A 72 14.50 14.81 9.81
CA ILE A 72 14.94 15.91 8.93
C ILE A 72 13.78 16.82 8.50
N PHE A 73 12.53 16.34 8.58
CA PHE A 73 11.32 17.08 8.21
C PHE A 73 10.62 17.79 9.39
N LYS A 74 10.98 17.53 10.66
CA LYS A 74 10.24 18.04 11.83
C LYS A 74 10.08 19.56 11.82
N ASN A 75 11.16 20.28 11.51
CA ASN A 75 11.22 21.74 11.52
C ASN A 75 11.46 22.35 10.13
N ASN A 76 11.37 21.54 9.06
CA ASN A 76 11.65 21.99 7.71
C ASN A 76 10.47 21.68 6.78
N ILE A 77 9.47 22.57 6.82
CA ILE A 77 8.20 22.41 6.08
C ILE A 77 8.43 22.43 4.57
N SER A 78 9.34 23.28 4.08
CA SER A 78 9.65 23.36 2.64
C SER A 78 10.32 22.09 2.15
N LEU A 79 11.24 21.51 2.92
CA LEU A 79 11.87 20.23 2.61
C LEU A 79 10.83 19.10 2.59
N PHE A 80 9.94 19.05 3.58
CA PHE A 80 8.87 18.05 3.62
C PHE A 80 7.92 18.18 2.43
N LYS A 81 7.53 19.42 2.07
CA LYS A 81 6.70 19.69 0.88
C LYS A 81 7.40 19.24 -0.40
N SER A 82 8.70 19.48 -0.53
CA SER A 82 9.48 19.01 -1.67
C SER A 82 9.47 17.48 -1.74
N PHE A 83 9.72 16.80 -0.61
CA PHE A 83 9.67 15.34 -0.52
C PHE A 83 8.32 14.76 -0.93
N THR A 84 7.22 15.28 -0.35
CA THR A 84 5.87 14.77 -0.66
C THR A 84 5.49 15.04 -2.12
N GLN A 85 5.92 16.16 -2.70
CA GLN A 85 5.72 16.42 -4.13
C GLN A 85 6.47 15.41 -5.00
N ASN A 86 7.73 15.10 -4.69
CA ASN A 86 8.52 14.12 -5.46
C ASN A 86 7.89 12.71 -5.35
N LEU A 87 7.40 12.31 -4.17
CA LEU A 87 6.65 11.06 -4.02
C LEU A 87 5.34 11.05 -4.80
N ALA A 88 4.57 12.14 -4.76
CA ALA A 88 3.33 12.24 -5.51
C ALA A 88 3.58 12.14 -7.03
N ASP A 89 4.65 12.78 -7.52
CA ASP A 89 5.05 12.70 -8.91
C ASP A 89 5.54 11.29 -9.29
N PHE A 90 6.25 10.60 -8.39
CA PHE A 90 6.60 9.18 -8.56
C PHE A 90 5.34 8.31 -8.74
N PHE A 91 4.36 8.42 -7.83
CA PHE A 91 3.14 7.63 -7.91
C PHE A 91 2.29 7.96 -9.14
N ARG A 92 2.28 9.23 -9.59
CA ARG A 92 1.54 9.64 -10.80
C ARG A 92 2.03 8.94 -12.07
N HIS A 93 3.33 8.65 -12.15
CA HIS A 93 3.94 8.04 -13.33
C HIS A 93 4.27 6.56 -13.12
N CYS A 94 3.84 5.95 -12.01
CA CYS A 94 4.10 4.56 -11.73
C CYS A 94 3.12 3.67 -12.52
N PRO A 95 3.59 2.88 -13.52
CA PRO A 95 2.72 2.00 -14.29
C PRO A 95 2.39 0.75 -13.48
N MET A 96 1.47 0.91 -12.52
CA MET A 96 0.99 -0.14 -11.64
C MET A 96 -0.54 -0.21 -11.67
N TYR A 97 -1.07 -1.42 -11.51
CA TYR A 97 -2.50 -1.64 -11.29
C TYR A 97 -2.73 -1.97 -9.82
N LEU A 98 -3.76 -1.37 -9.23
CA LEU A 98 -4.23 -1.70 -7.90
C LEU A 98 -5.55 -2.45 -8.03
N LEU A 99 -5.62 -3.62 -7.39
CA LEU A 99 -6.80 -4.46 -7.30
C LEU A 99 -7.15 -4.56 -5.82
N SER A 100 -8.28 -4.02 -5.40
CA SER A 100 -8.68 -4.07 -4.00
C SER A 100 -10.02 -4.80 -3.86
N VAL A 101 -10.08 -5.72 -2.90
CA VAL A 101 -11.31 -6.37 -2.46
C VAL A 101 -11.56 -5.93 -1.02
N ALA A 102 -12.75 -5.41 -0.75
CA ALA A 102 -13.17 -5.02 0.59
C ALA A 102 -14.35 -5.90 1.02
N VAL A 103 -14.25 -6.47 2.21
CA VAL A 103 -15.31 -7.26 2.84
C VAL A 103 -15.85 -6.48 4.02
N ASP A 104 -17.15 -6.19 3.99
CA ASP A 104 -17.88 -5.73 5.18
C ASP A 104 -17.98 -6.90 6.17
N GLN A 105 -17.24 -6.79 7.28
CA GLN A 105 -17.15 -7.84 8.27
C GLN A 105 -18.46 -8.02 9.06
N GLN A 106 -19.25 -6.96 9.20
CA GLN A 106 -20.53 -7.06 9.88
C GLN A 106 -21.50 -7.88 9.03
N VAL A 107 -21.53 -7.64 7.72
CA VAL A 107 -22.33 -8.43 6.77
C VAL A 107 -21.85 -9.88 6.73
N ALA A 108 -20.54 -10.11 6.60
CA ALA A 108 -19.95 -11.44 6.63
C ALA A 108 -20.31 -12.21 7.92
N PHE A 109 -20.22 -11.55 9.09
CA PHE A 109 -20.59 -12.14 10.37
C PHE A 109 -22.08 -12.51 10.44
N ARG A 110 -22.98 -11.64 9.97
CA ARG A 110 -24.43 -11.92 9.91
C ARG A 110 -24.77 -13.10 9.00
N ASN A 111 -23.96 -13.33 7.96
CA ASN A 111 -24.09 -14.47 7.05
C ASN A 111 -23.39 -15.75 7.57
N ASN A 112 -22.92 -15.74 8.83
CA ASN A 112 -22.17 -16.85 9.43
C ASN A 112 -20.89 -17.22 8.64
N TRP A 113 -20.27 -16.26 7.95
CA TRP A 113 -18.99 -16.51 7.30
C TRP A 113 -17.88 -16.72 8.33
N ASP A 114 -17.02 -17.68 8.04
CA ASP A 114 -15.81 -17.99 8.78
C ASP A 114 -14.59 -17.96 7.86
N GLN A 115 -13.41 -18.31 8.39
CA GLN A 115 -12.16 -18.33 7.63
C GLN A 115 -12.11 -19.37 6.49
N ARG A 116 -13.07 -20.30 6.42
CA ARG A 116 -13.12 -21.37 5.42
C ARG A 116 -14.26 -21.17 4.42
N THR A 117 -15.04 -20.11 4.57
CA THR A 117 -16.19 -19.86 3.72
C THR A 117 -15.73 -19.55 2.29
N VAL A 118 -16.16 -20.37 1.35
CA VAL A 118 -15.92 -20.18 -0.09
C VAL A 118 -17.20 -19.68 -0.74
N ILE A 119 -17.12 -18.51 -1.38
CA ILE A 119 -18.22 -17.96 -2.18
C ILE A 119 -18.09 -18.53 -3.59
N ILE A 120 -19.07 -19.32 -4.00
CA ILE A 120 -19.17 -19.77 -5.39
C ILE A 120 -20.14 -18.80 -6.07
N GLU A 121 -19.61 -17.88 -6.88
CA GLU A 121 -20.48 -17.10 -7.76
C GLU A 121 -21.06 -18.03 -8.84
N PRO A 122 -22.39 -18.10 -8.99
CA PRO A 122 -22.97 -18.81 -10.13
C PRO A 122 -22.55 -18.08 -11.41
N ILE A 123 -22.06 -18.84 -12.40
CA ILE A 123 -21.72 -18.34 -13.73
C ILE A 123 -22.95 -17.58 -14.25
N ARG A 124 -22.82 -16.26 -14.42
CA ARG A 124 -23.85 -15.45 -15.06
C ARG A 124 -24.01 -15.97 -16.49
N LYS A 125 -25.15 -16.59 -16.78
CA LYS A 125 -25.55 -17.01 -18.14
C LYS A 125 -25.81 -15.79 -19.01
#